data_AF-A0A556U9X9-F1
#
_entry.id   AF-A0A556U9X9-F1
#
_cell.length_a   1.000
_cell.length_b   1.000
_cell.length_c   1.000
_cell.angle_alpha   90.00
_cell.angle_beta   90.00
_cell.angle_gamma   90.00
#
_symmetry.space_group_name_H-M   'P 1'
#
loop_
_entity.id
_entity.type
_entity.pdbx_description
1 polymer ?
#
loop_
_entity_poly.entity_id
_entity_poly.type
_entity_poly.pdbx_seq_one_letter_code
_entity_poly.pdbx_strand_id
1 'polypeptide(L)'
;MEIEKVDNFYRILAYADTIDLNNLSPVEFATLYLVKYKYQNSHTANNIQLPHDELSLELMLEYINLTEANSPVDQEFVKNNQDLINLLSENKEDSLTLALSMGIEIFDLMNLFWQLKKMGLFDIRYDFTSESLHVTPTSKLKTID
;
A
#
# COMPACT_ATOMS: atom_id res chain seq x y z
N MET A 1 -2.19 -32.86 2.95
CA MET A 1 -3.00 -32.15 1.93
C MET A 1 -2.96 -30.62 2.09
N GLU A 2 -2.72 -30.06 3.29
CA GLU A 2 -2.50 -28.61 3.45
C GLU A 2 -1.06 -28.18 3.11
N ILE A 3 -0.06 -29.01 3.47
CA ILE A 3 1.36 -28.76 3.18
C ILE A 3 1.63 -28.63 1.67
N GLU A 4 1.05 -29.46 0.82
CA GLU A 4 1.22 -29.37 -0.66
C GLU A 4 0.57 -28.12 -1.28
N LYS A 5 -0.53 -27.61 -0.71
CA LYS A 5 -1.17 -26.38 -1.20
C LYS A 5 -0.33 -25.16 -0.87
N VAL A 6 0.22 -25.14 0.34
CA VAL A 6 1.15 -24.12 0.82
C VAL A 6 2.43 -24.14 -0.01
N ASP A 7 2.97 -25.32 -0.31
CA ASP A 7 4.17 -25.49 -1.13
C ASP A 7 3.95 -25.07 -2.60
N ASN A 8 2.78 -25.35 -3.18
CA ASN A 8 2.42 -24.87 -4.52
C ASN A 8 2.21 -23.35 -4.56
N PHE A 9 1.60 -22.74 -3.53
CA PHE A 9 1.47 -21.29 -3.41
C PHE A 9 2.85 -20.61 -3.35
N TYR A 10 3.77 -21.14 -2.55
CA TYR A 10 5.14 -20.62 -2.45
C TYR A 10 5.98 -20.85 -3.72
N ARG A 11 5.79 -21.97 -4.42
CA ARG A 11 6.43 -22.20 -5.74
C ARG A 11 5.94 -21.20 -6.79
N ILE A 12 4.64 -20.85 -6.79
CA ILE A 12 4.11 -19.79 -7.68
C ILE A 12 4.77 -18.44 -7.36
N LEU A 13 5.03 -18.14 -6.09
CA LEU A 13 5.70 -16.90 -5.68
C LEU A 13 7.22 -16.92 -5.88
N ALA A 14 7.85 -18.09 -5.96
CA ALA A 14 9.22 -18.21 -6.45
C ALA A 14 9.35 -17.93 -7.96
N TYR A 15 8.25 -17.98 -8.73
CA TYR A 15 8.18 -17.45 -10.10
C TYR A 15 7.90 -15.93 -10.15
N ALA A 16 7.90 -15.21 -9.02
CA ALA A 16 7.67 -13.76 -8.96
C ALA A 16 8.67 -12.92 -9.77
N ASP A 17 9.74 -13.51 -10.31
CA ASP A 17 10.59 -12.85 -11.31
C ASP A 17 9.82 -12.44 -12.59
N THR A 18 8.59 -12.94 -12.77
CA THR A 18 7.66 -12.50 -13.84
C THR A 18 6.56 -11.54 -13.38
N ILE A 19 6.45 -11.26 -12.07
CA ILE A 19 5.43 -10.34 -11.54
C ILE A 19 5.99 -8.93 -11.62
N ASP A 20 5.30 -8.05 -12.36
CA ASP A 20 5.63 -6.63 -12.37
C ASP A 20 5.25 -6.01 -11.03
N LEU A 21 6.27 -5.78 -10.19
CA LEU A 21 6.10 -5.27 -8.85
C LEU A 21 5.44 -3.88 -8.83
N ASN A 22 5.54 -3.11 -9.92
CA ASN A 22 4.95 -1.75 -10.00
C ASN A 22 3.42 -1.75 -10.14
N ASN A 23 2.82 -2.91 -10.37
CA ASN A 23 1.38 -3.07 -10.55
C ASN A 23 0.69 -3.74 -9.36
N LEU A 24 1.44 -4.03 -8.29
CA LEU A 24 0.88 -4.55 -7.04
C LEU A 24 0.35 -3.43 -6.17
N SER A 25 -0.76 -3.68 -5.49
CA SER A 25 -1.17 -2.88 -4.34
C SER A 25 -0.16 -3.04 -3.19
N PRO A 26 -0.10 -2.09 -2.25
CA PRO A 26 0.75 -2.20 -1.06
C PRO A 26 0.54 -3.50 -0.29
N VAL A 27 -0.71 -3.93 -0.11
CA VAL A 27 -1.04 -5.17 0.61
C VAL A 27 -0.49 -6.40 -0.12
N GLU A 28 -0.65 -6.46 -1.44
CA GLU A 28 -0.10 -7.54 -2.25
C GLU A 28 1.42 -7.55 -2.20
N PHE A 29 2.06 -6.38 -2.32
CA PHE A 29 3.51 -6.23 -2.20
C PHE A 29 4.02 -6.72 -0.84
N ALA A 30 3.44 -6.25 0.27
CA ALA A 30 3.85 -6.63 1.62
C ALA A 30 3.65 -8.13 1.86
N THR A 31 2.53 -8.69 1.38
CA THR A 31 2.27 -10.13 1.45
C THR A 31 3.34 -10.93 0.71
N LEU A 32 3.64 -10.54 -0.54
CA LEU A 32 4.65 -11.19 -1.37
C LEU A 32 6.05 -11.10 -0.76
N TYR A 33 6.40 -9.93 -0.21
CA TYR A 33 7.67 -9.71 0.46
C TYR A 33 7.83 -10.61 1.68
N LEU A 34 6.83 -10.62 2.59
CA LEU A 34 6.87 -11.45 3.81
C LEU A 34 6.94 -12.93 3.50
N VAL A 35 6.20 -13.37 2.46
CA VAL A 35 6.26 -14.72 1.94
C VAL A 35 7.67 -15.06 1.44
N LYS A 36 8.25 -14.21 0.57
CA LYS A 36 9.60 -14.43 0.01
C LYS A 36 10.65 -14.44 1.11
N TYR A 37 10.60 -13.50 2.04
CA TYR A 37 11.48 -13.42 3.20
C TYR A 37 11.41 -14.70 4.05
N LYS A 38 10.20 -15.21 4.33
CA LYS A 38 10.00 -16.45 5.08
C LYS A 38 10.56 -17.67 4.35
N TYR A 39 10.37 -17.76 3.03
CA TYR A 39 10.86 -18.90 2.23
C TYR A 39 12.39 -18.89 2.09
N GLN A 40 12.99 -17.73 1.80
CA GLN A 40 14.44 -17.61 1.65
C GLN A 40 15.19 -17.83 2.97
N ASN A 41 14.56 -17.53 4.12
CA ASN A 41 15.11 -17.82 5.45
C ASN A 41 14.67 -19.18 6.02
N SER A 42 13.92 -20.00 5.28
CA SER A 42 13.31 -21.24 5.81
C SER A 42 14.27 -22.41 6.07
N HIS A 43 15.58 -22.27 5.85
CA HIS A 43 16.56 -23.21 6.38
C HIS A 43 16.67 -23.17 7.93
N THR A 44 15.93 -22.29 8.60
CA THR A 44 15.83 -22.21 10.08
C THR A 44 14.38 -22.29 10.61
N ALA A 45 13.39 -22.67 9.79
CA ALA A 45 11.98 -22.56 10.14
C ALA A 45 11.45 -23.72 11.00
N ASN A 46 11.50 -23.56 12.33
CA ASN A 46 10.55 -24.21 13.24
C ASN A 46 10.04 -23.14 14.23
N ASN A 47 8.75 -22.83 14.12
CA ASN A 47 8.00 -21.83 14.90
C ASN A 47 8.36 -20.36 14.62
N ILE A 48 7.75 -19.82 13.58
CA ILE A 48 7.76 -18.38 13.32
C ILE A 48 6.30 -17.93 13.18
N GLN A 49 5.81 -17.21 14.20
CA GLN A 49 4.65 -16.33 14.08
C GLN A 49 4.96 -15.28 13.01
N LEU A 50 4.02 -15.04 12.10
CA LEU A 50 4.11 -13.91 11.17
C LEU A 50 4.44 -12.66 11.99
N PRO A 51 5.45 -11.86 11.60
CA PRO A 51 5.66 -10.57 12.22
C PRO A 51 4.34 -9.80 12.11
N HIS A 52 3.90 -9.34 13.27
CA HIS A 52 2.66 -8.64 13.52
C HIS A 52 2.46 -7.44 12.59
N ASP A 53 1.23 -6.95 12.52
CA ASP A 53 0.69 -5.93 11.60
C ASP A 53 1.59 -4.71 11.35
N GLU A 54 2.47 -4.34 12.31
CA GLU A 54 3.45 -3.26 12.22
C GLU A 54 4.45 -3.45 11.07
N LEU A 55 5.11 -4.61 10.93
CA LEU A 55 6.08 -4.83 9.84
C LEU A 55 5.37 -4.80 8.46
N SER A 56 4.15 -5.35 8.40
CA SER A 56 3.35 -5.32 7.18
C SER A 56 3.05 -3.87 6.78
N LEU A 57 2.67 -3.04 7.75
CA LEU A 57 2.38 -1.62 7.55
C LEU A 57 3.61 -0.82 7.12
N GLU A 58 4.77 -1.03 7.74
CA GLU A 58 6.03 -0.38 7.34
C GLU A 58 6.38 -0.70 5.88
N LEU A 59 6.25 -1.96 5.47
CA LEU A 59 6.49 -2.38 4.08
C LEU A 59 5.51 -1.70 3.10
N MET A 60 4.24 -1.57 3.48
CA MET A 60 3.24 -0.87 2.67
C MET A 60 3.57 0.61 2.52
N LEU A 61 3.94 1.28 3.61
CA LEU A 61 4.30 2.70 3.62
C LEU A 61 5.57 2.96 2.79
N GLU A 62 6.58 2.10 2.90
CA GLU A 62 7.80 2.19 2.10
C GLU A 62 7.50 1.97 0.61
N TYR A 63 6.64 1.00 0.29
CA TYR A 63 6.23 0.77 -1.09
C TYR A 63 5.44 1.98 -1.67
N ILE A 64 4.58 2.60 -0.86
CA ILE A 64 3.89 3.85 -1.25
C ILE A 64 4.91 4.97 -1.48
N ASN A 65 5.93 5.12 -0.62
CA ASN A 65 6.99 6.11 -0.80
C ASN A 65 7.68 5.98 -2.17
N LEU A 66 7.98 4.76 -2.58
CA LEU A 66 8.67 4.44 -3.84
C LEU A 66 7.76 4.48 -5.08
N THR A 67 6.44 4.42 -4.90
CA THR A 67 5.50 4.42 -6.02
C THR A 67 5.54 5.75 -6.79
N GLU A 68 5.65 5.67 -8.11
CA GLU A 68 5.59 6.83 -9.01
C GLU A 68 4.18 7.07 -9.56
N ALA A 69 3.88 8.34 -9.84
CA ALA A 69 2.61 8.74 -10.45
C ALA A 69 2.62 8.48 -11.97
N ASN A 70 2.18 7.30 -12.40
CA ASN A 70 2.18 6.88 -13.80
C ASN A 70 0.83 6.34 -14.31
N SER A 71 -0.20 6.31 -13.47
CA SER A 71 -1.54 5.85 -13.87
C SER A 71 -2.40 6.97 -14.47
N PRO A 72 -3.26 6.64 -15.45
CA PRO A 72 -4.36 7.51 -15.82
C PRO A 72 -5.32 7.69 -14.63
N VAL A 73 -6.03 8.82 -14.60
CA VAL A 73 -7.06 9.07 -13.58
C VAL A 73 -8.26 8.18 -13.88
N ASP A 74 -8.68 7.41 -12.88
CA ASP A 74 -9.91 6.65 -12.91
C ASP A 74 -11.05 7.50 -12.33
N GLN A 75 -11.95 7.96 -13.20
CA GLN A 75 -13.06 8.84 -12.82
C GLN A 75 -14.09 8.12 -11.93
N GLU A 76 -14.28 6.81 -12.13
CA GLU A 76 -15.20 6.04 -11.29
C GLU A 76 -14.63 5.88 -9.88
N PHE A 77 -13.33 5.57 -9.78
CA PHE A 77 -12.64 5.54 -8.50
C PHE A 77 -12.71 6.88 -7.78
N VAL A 78 -12.45 8.00 -8.47
CA VAL A 78 -12.52 9.34 -7.89
C VAL A 78 -13.92 9.61 -7.35
N LYS A 79 -14.95 9.36 -8.17
CA LYS A 79 -16.35 9.55 -7.76
C LYS A 79 -16.72 8.73 -6.53
N ASN A 80 -16.27 7.47 -6.46
CA ASN A 80 -16.56 6.59 -5.33
C ASN A 80 -15.84 6.99 -4.03
N ASN A 81 -14.77 7.79 -4.14
CA ASN A 81 -13.95 8.23 -3.00
C ASN A 81 -13.94 9.76 -2.83
N GLN A 82 -14.94 10.46 -3.39
CA GLN A 82 -14.96 11.92 -3.47
C GLN A 82 -14.89 12.60 -2.09
N ASP A 83 -15.57 12.04 -1.09
CA ASP A 83 -15.58 12.60 0.27
C ASP A 83 -14.19 12.60 0.90
N LEU A 84 -13.47 11.48 0.78
CA LEU A 84 -12.08 11.37 1.26
C LEU A 84 -11.16 12.31 0.47
N ILE A 85 -11.31 12.37 -0.85
CA ILE A 85 -10.50 13.24 -1.71
C ILE A 85 -10.70 14.72 -1.32
N ASN A 86 -11.95 15.14 -1.14
CA ASN A 86 -12.28 16.49 -0.71
C ASN A 86 -11.66 16.78 0.66
N LEU A 87 -11.80 15.86 1.61
CA LEU A 87 -11.25 15.97 2.95
C LEU A 87 -9.72 16.13 2.93
N LEU A 88 -9.01 15.28 2.18
CA LEU A 88 -7.55 15.35 2.02
C LEU A 88 -7.09 16.63 1.29
N SER A 89 -7.91 17.14 0.36
CA SER A 89 -7.59 18.37 -0.40
C SER A 89 -7.54 19.63 0.47
N GLU A 90 -8.23 19.64 1.61
CA GLU A 90 -8.25 20.78 2.53
C GLU A 90 -6.93 20.95 3.29
N ASN A 91 -6.02 19.97 3.26
CA ASN A 91 -4.69 20.01 3.86
C ASN A 91 -4.71 20.42 5.35
N LYS A 92 -5.62 19.82 6.12
CA LYS A 92 -5.77 20.05 7.57
C LYS A 92 -5.39 18.77 8.32
N GLU A 93 -4.32 18.83 9.12
CA GLU A 93 -3.81 17.80 10.05
C GLU A 93 -3.29 16.46 9.44
N ASP A 94 -2.62 15.67 10.29
CA ASP A 94 -2.04 14.34 9.98
C ASP A 94 -3.05 13.50 9.20
N SER A 95 -2.80 13.33 7.91
CA SER A 95 -3.77 12.77 6.97
C SER A 95 -4.13 11.32 7.28
N LEU A 96 -3.25 10.62 8.01
CA LEU A 96 -3.50 9.29 8.56
C LEU A 96 -4.54 9.35 9.68
N THR A 97 -4.40 10.28 10.64
CA THR A 97 -5.35 10.49 11.74
C THR A 97 -6.72 10.90 11.21
N LEU A 98 -6.74 11.79 10.22
CA LEU A 98 -7.94 12.26 9.56
C LEU A 98 -8.67 11.11 8.83
N ALA A 99 -7.96 10.29 8.07
CA ALA A 99 -8.56 9.19 7.32
C ALA A 99 -8.95 7.99 8.19
N LEU A 100 -8.20 7.71 9.26
CA LEU A 100 -8.60 6.71 10.27
C LEU A 100 -9.88 7.13 11.01
N SER A 101 -10.12 8.43 11.18
CA SER A 101 -11.36 8.92 11.81
C SER A 101 -12.63 8.63 10.99
N MET A 102 -12.48 8.31 9.69
CA MET A 102 -13.57 7.89 8.82
C MET A 102 -13.95 6.41 8.98
N GLY A 103 -13.28 5.66 9.87
CA GLY A 103 -13.55 4.24 10.11
C GLY A 103 -13.08 3.30 9.01
N ILE A 104 -12.17 3.77 8.14
CA ILE A 104 -11.55 2.96 7.10
C ILE A 104 -10.48 2.07 7.74
N GLU A 105 -10.46 0.79 7.41
CA GLU A 105 -9.41 -0.12 7.86
C GLU A 105 -8.04 0.33 7.32
N ILE A 106 -6.99 0.21 8.13
CA ILE A 106 -5.66 0.76 7.80
C ILE A 106 -5.12 0.24 6.46
N PHE A 107 -5.36 -1.02 6.11
CA PHE A 107 -4.89 -1.61 4.85
C PHE A 107 -5.65 -1.09 3.63
N ASP A 108 -6.97 -0.91 3.77
CA ASP A 108 -7.78 -0.28 2.72
C ASP A 108 -7.34 1.17 2.53
N LEU A 109 -7.03 1.87 3.61
CA LEU A 109 -6.51 3.23 3.55
C LEU A 109 -5.16 3.30 2.82
N MET A 110 -4.23 2.37 3.09
CA MET A 110 -2.95 2.29 2.37
C MET A 110 -3.17 2.08 0.86
N ASN A 111 -4.11 1.21 0.48
CA ASN A 111 -4.46 0.98 -0.92
C ASN A 111 -5.04 2.25 -1.57
N LEU A 112 -5.94 2.96 -0.87
CA LEU A 112 -6.50 4.23 -1.35
C LEU A 112 -5.40 5.27 -1.56
N PHE A 113 -4.51 5.46 -0.59
CA PHE A 113 -3.37 6.36 -0.71
C PHE A 113 -2.46 6.00 -1.87
N TRP A 114 -2.13 4.72 -2.02
CA TRP A 114 -1.35 4.25 -3.16
C TRP A 114 -2.00 4.60 -4.51
N GLN A 115 -3.30 4.34 -4.66
CA GLN A 115 -4.04 4.66 -5.90
C GLN A 115 -4.05 6.16 -6.19
N LEU A 116 -4.33 6.98 -5.17
CA LEU A 116 -4.31 8.44 -5.29
C LEU A 116 -2.94 8.97 -5.72
N LYS A 117 -1.85 8.39 -5.18
CA LYS A 117 -0.47 8.71 -5.58
C LYS A 117 -0.17 8.25 -7.00
N LYS A 118 -0.53 7.01 -7.36
CA LYS A 118 -0.29 6.44 -8.69
C LYS A 118 -1.01 7.25 -9.78
N MET A 119 -2.21 7.75 -9.50
CA MET A 119 -2.94 8.67 -10.37
C MET A 119 -2.36 10.10 -10.37
N GLY A 120 -1.44 10.41 -9.47
CA GLY A 120 -0.80 11.72 -9.34
C GLY A 120 -1.73 12.79 -8.78
N LEU A 121 -2.80 12.42 -8.07
CA LEU A 121 -3.74 13.39 -7.47
C LEU A 121 -3.18 13.98 -6.18
N PHE A 122 -2.46 13.15 -5.43
CA PHE A 122 -1.78 13.54 -4.21
C PHE A 122 -0.33 13.06 -4.25
N ASP A 123 0.57 13.87 -3.71
CA ASP A 123 1.89 13.42 -3.30
C ASP A 123 1.77 12.84 -1.89
N ILE A 124 2.09 11.56 -1.74
CA ILE A 124 1.92 10.82 -0.49
C ILE A 124 3.26 10.26 -0.08
N ARG A 125 3.69 10.61 1.13
CA ARG A 125 5.00 10.23 1.69
C ARG A 125 4.89 9.98 3.18
N TYR A 126 5.59 8.95 3.65
CA TYR A 126 5.77 8.66 5.06
C TYR A 126 7.22 8.91 5.45
N ASP A 127 7.43 9.77 6.45
CA ASP A 127 8.74 9.97 7.06
C ASP A 127 8.88 8.99 8.23
N PHE A 128 9.70 7.96 8.04
CA PHE A 128 9.99 6.95 9.08
C PHE A 128 10.78 7.51 10.27
N THR A 129 11.41 8.69 10.14
CA THR A 129 12.17 9.31 11.24
C THR A 129 11.24 10.03 12.22
N SER A 130 10.25 10.75 11.70
CA SER A 130 9.25 11.46 12.49
C SER A 130 7.93 10.69 12.65
N GLU A 131 7.84 9.49 12.06
CA GLU A 131 6.65 8.64 12.01
C GLU A 131 5.41 9.37 11.46
N SER A 132 5.61 10.31 10.52
CA SER A 132 4.56 11.20 10.04
C SER A 132 4.17 10.92 8.58
N LEU A 133 2.86 10.86 8.33
CA LEU A 133 2.32 10.73 6.98
C LEU A 133 1.95 12.11 6.41
N HIS A 134 2.52 12.41 5.25
CA HIS A 134 2.23 13.61 4.48
C HIS A 134 1.38 13.26 3.25
N VAL A 135 0.24 13.92 3.11
CA VAL A 135 -0.63 13.83 1.93
C VAL A 135 -0.87 15.24 1.40
N THR A 136 -0.29 15.56 0.25
CA THR A 136 -0.34 16.91 -0.33
C THR A 136 -1.05 16.88 -1.68
N PRO A 137 -2.11 17.67 -1.92
CA PRO A 137 -2.77 17.72 -3.21
C PRO A 137 -1.84 18.25 -4.30
N THR A 138 -1.86 17.63 -5.48
CA THR A 138 -1.07 18.09 -6.63
C THR A 138 -1.88 19.04 -7.51
N SER A 139 -1.24 19.62 -8.53
CA SER A 139 -1.93 20.40 -9.56
C SER A 139 -2.96 19.59 -10.36
N LYS A 140 -2.80 18.27 -10.45
CA LYS A 140 -3.67 17.37 -11.20
C LYS A 140 -5.04 17.18 -10.55
N LEU A 141 -5.12 17.32 -9.22
CA LEU A 141 -6.39 17.29 -8.50
C LEU A 141 -7.32 18.43 -8.94
N LYS A 142 -6.76 19.62 -9.23
CA LYS A 142 -7.52 20.81 -9.66
C LYS A 142 -8.10 20.71 -11.07
N THR A 143 -7.70 19.69 -11.83
CA THR A 143 -8.14 19.46 -13.21
C THR A 143 -9.23 18.40 -13.32
N ILE A 144 -9.72 17.89 -12.19
CA ILE A 144 -10.83 16.96 -12.13
C ILE A 144 -12.09 17.77 -11.81
N ASP A 145 -13.06 17.73 -12.73
CA ASP A 145 -14.36 18.41 -12.65
C ASP A 145 -15.39 17.61 -11.83
#